data_AF-A0A7J7SBT3-F1
#
_entry.id   AF-A0A7J7SBT3-F1
#
_cell.length_a   1.000
_cell.length_b   1.000
_cell.length_c   1.000
_cell.angle_alpha   90.00
_cell.angle_beta   90.00
_cell.angle_gamma   90.00
#
_symmetry.space_group_name_H-M   'P 1'
#
loop_
_entity.id
_entity.type
_entity.pdbx_description
1 polymer ?
#
loop_
_entity_poly.entity_id
_entity_poly.type
_entity_poly.pdbx_seq_one_letter_code
_entity_poly.pdbx_strand_id
1 'polypeptide(L)'
;MAVKHGRLYLFGGMFEAGERQVTLSDFYCLDLHKMDQWTVLVEADPETQEWLEETDSEDSDAAEGAEGGEEDEEDEDSSEEDQEPQHPLVTPGEQFADYLPRTEQYWVRLARDDAGSEAKEKRVLKVAHAMAKAFFDDSA
;
A
#
# COMPACT_ATOMS: atom_id res chain seq x y z
N MET A 1 3.49 -21.64 4.57
CA MET A 1 3.14 -22.23 5.90
C MET A 1 4.29 -23.11 6.39
N ALA A 2 4.62 -23.06 7.68
CA ALA A 2 5.71 -23.86 8.27
C ALA A 2 5.39 -24.28 9.72
N VAL A 3 6.07 -25.32 10.23
CA VAL A 3 5.89 -25.80 11.61
C VAL A 3 7.23 -25.84 12.34
N LYS A 4 7.28 -25.29 13.57
CA LYS A 4 8.47 -25.33 14.43
C LYS A 4 8.06 -25.35 15.90
N HIS A 5 8.70 -26.21 16.71
CA HIS A 5 8.46 -26.31 18.16
C HIS A 5 6.98 -26.48 18.56
N GLY A 6 6.22 -27.26 17.80
CA GLY A 6 4.80 -27.46 18.05
C GLY A 6 3.93 -26.23 17.78
N ARG A 7 4.43 -25.26 17.01
CA ARG A 7 3.68 -24.11 16.51
C ARG A 7 3.58 -24.14 15.00
N LEU A 8 2.39 -23.88 14.49
CA LEU A 8 2.11 -23.69 13.08
C LEU A 8 2.18 -22.19 12.76
N TYR A 9 2.93 -21.84 11.73
CA TYR A 9 3.11 -20.49 11.23
C TYR A 9 2.48 -20.37 9.84
N LEU A 10 1.57 -19.42 9.68
CA LEU A 10 0.84 -19.16 8.44
C LEU A 10 1.01 -17.70 8.06
N PHE A 11 1.79 -17.45 7.00
CA PHE A 11 1.97 -16.14 6.41
C PHE A 11 1.21 -16.08 5.09
N GLY A 12 0.40 -15.03 4.96
CA GLY A 12 -0.32 -14.65 3.77
C GLY A 12 -1.21 -15.74 3.19
N GLY A 13 -1.34 -15.70 1.87
CA GLY A 13 -2.21 -16.55 1.08
C GLY A 13 -2.63 -15.81 -0.19
N MET A 14 -3.39 -16.49 -1.05
CA MET A 14 -4.03 -15.84 -2.20
C MET A 14 -5.47 -16.31 -2.32
N PHE A 15 -6.36 -15.40 -2.71
CA PHE A 15 -7.73 -15.74 -3.04
C PHE A 15 -8.21 -14.96 -4.26
N GLU A 16 -9.20 -15.53 -4.94
CA GLU A 16 -9.80 -14.95 -6.14
C GLU A 16 -11.15 -14.31 -5.79
N ALA A 17 -11.35 -13.08 -6.25
CA ALA A 17 -12.58 -12.31 -6.11
C ALA A 17 -13.06 -11.86 -7.51
N GLY A 18 -13.75 -12.76 -8.21
CA GLY A 18 -14.10 -12.56 -9.62
C GLY A 18 -12.88 -12.76 -10.52
N GLU A 19 -12.52 -11.74 -11.30
CA GLU A 19 -11.33 -11.74 -12.16
C GLU A 19 -10.08 -11.21 -11.44
N ARG A 20 -10.18 -10.98 -10.12
CA ARG A 20 -9.13 -10.35 -9.33
C ARG A 20 -8.47 -11.35 -8.42
N GLN A 21 -7.15 -11.34 -8.37
CA GLN A 21 -6.36 -12.10 -7.42
C GLN A 21 -5.88 -11.18 -6.29
N VAL A 22 -6.13 -11.57 -5.05
CA VAL A 22 -5.67 -10.86 -3.85
C VAL A 22 -4.59 -11.68 -3.18
N THR A 23 -3.47 -11.04 -2.84
CA THR A 23 -2.43 -11.64 -2.00
C THR A 23 -2.54 -11.07 -0.58
N LEU A 24 -2.63 -11.95 0.41
CA LEU A 24 -2.72 -11.56 1.81
C LEU A 24 -1.31 -11.31 2.39
N SER A 25 -1.19 -10.25 3.18
CA SER A 25 0.05 -9.82 3.84
C SER A 25 0.11 -10.10 5.35
N ASP A 26 -0.89 -10.81 5.89
CA ASP A 26 -1.02 -11.11 7.31
C ASP A 26 -0.13 -12.28 7.77
N PHE A 27 0.15 -12.35 9.07
CA PHE A 27 0.95 -13.43 9.66
C PHE A 27 0.35 -13.94 10.95
N TYR A 28 0.12 -15.25 11.04
CA TYR A 28 -0.45 -15.91 12.21
C TYR A 28 0.38 -17.07 12.71
N CYS A 29 0.19 -17.38 13.99
CA CYS A 29 0.76 -18.53 14.68
C CYS A 29 -0.32 -19.28 15.49
N LEU A 30 -0.33 -20.61 15.43
CA LEU A 30 -1.20 -21.48 16.25
C LEU A 30 -0.35 -22.46 17.06
N ASP A 31 -0.60 -22.57 18.36
CA ASP A 31 -0.02 -23.61 19.21
C ASP A 31 -0.76 -24.94 18.99
N LEU A 32 -0.06 -25.95 18.47
CA LEU A 32 -0.65 -27.24 18.11
C LEU A 32 -0.94 -28.13 19.32
N HIS A 33 -0.41 -27.82 20.51
CA HIS A 33 -0.74 -28.56 21.73
C HIS A 33 -2.03 -28.05 22.37
N LYS A 34 -2.29 -26.74 22.24
CA LYS A 34 -3.50 -26.11 22.80
C LYS A 34 -4.65 -26.09 21.81
N MET A 35 -4.38 -25.78 20.55
CA MET A 35 -5.36 -25.61 19.47
C MET A 35 -6.57 -24.74 19.87
N ASP A 36 -6.33 -23.74 20.72
CA ASP A 36 -7.36 -22.90 21.33
C ASP A 36 -7.56 -21.59 20.56
N GLN A 37 -6.49 -20.96 20.10
CA GLN A 37 -6.55 -19.68 19.40
C GLN A 37 -5.38 -19.43 18.45
N TRP A 38 -5.66 -18.67 17.38
CA TRP A 38 -4.64 -18.07 16.54
C TRP A 38 -4.07 -16.82 17.21
N THR A 39 -2.75 -16.70 17.21
CA THR A 39 -2.01 -15.50 17.61
C THR A 39 -1.67 -14.73 16.35
N VAL A 40 -2.11 -13.47 16.27
CA VAL A 40 -1.73 -12.56 15.20
C VAL A 40 -0.30 -12.07 15.45
N LEU A 41 0.56 -12.22 14.46
CA LEU A 41 1.93 -11.69 14.46
C LEU A 41 2.03 -10.43 13.61
N VAL A 42 1.30 -10.37 12.49
CA VAL A 42 1.15 -9.20 11.61
C VAL A 42 -0.31 -9.15 11.17
N GLU A 43 -0.95 -8.00 11.34
CA GLU A 43 -2.31 -7.76 10.83
C GLU A 43 -2.24 -7.42 9.34
N ALA A 44 -3.28 -7.81 8.59
CA ALA A 44 -3.41 -7.37 7.21
C ALA A 44 -3.69 -5.86 7.19
N ASP A 45 -2.91 -5.13 6.40
CA ASP A 45 -3.16 -3.73 6.12
C ASP A 45 -3.79 -3.57 4.73
N PRO A 46 -5.10 -3.31 4.62
CA PRO A 46 -5.77 -3.14 3.34
C PRO A 46 -5.33 -1.88 2.59
N GLU A 47 -4.73 -0.89 3.25
CA GLU A 47 -4.28 0.36 2.62
C GLU A 47 -3.01 0.14 1.78
N THR A 48 -2.15 -0.79 2.21
CA THR A 48 -0.93 -1.19 1.46
C THR A 48 -1.21 -2.04 0.23
N GLN A 49 -2.46 -2.44 -0.01
CA GLN A 49 -2.80 -3.42 -1.02
C GLN A 49 -3.12 -2.77 -2.37
N GLU A 50 -2.14 -2.75 -3.28
CA GLU A 50 -2.29 -2.19 -4.60
C GLU A 50 -2.95 -3.16 -5.60
N TRP A 51 -3.86 -2.64 -6.42
CA TRP A 51 -4.44 -3.38 -7.54
C TRP A 51 -3.66 -3.10 -8.81
N LEU A 52 -2.95 -4.11 -9.31
CA LEU A 52 -2.36 -4.06 -10.64
C LEU A 52 -3.48 -4.29 -11.67
N GLU A 53 -3.86 -3.24 -12.40
CA GLU A 53 -4.73 -3.40 -13.57
C GLU A 53 -3.96 -4.18 -14.63
N GLU A 54 -4.54 -5.27 -15.15
CA GLU A 54 -4.03 -5.91 -16.37
C GLU A 54 -4.16 -4.89 -17.50
N THR A 55 -3.08 -4.17 -17.77
CA THR A 55 -2.93 -3.46 -19.03
C THR A 55 -2.82 -4.54 -20.08
N ASP A 56 -3.77 -4.52 -21.02
CA ASP A 56 -3.81 -5.39 -22.18
C ASP A 56 -2.55 -5.16 -23.01
N SER A 57 -1.47 -5.83 -22.63
CA SER A 57 -0.18 -5.75 -23.29
C SER A 57 -0.21 -6.70 -24.46
N GLU A 58 -0.97 -6.32 -25.48
CA GLU A 58 -0.89 -6.92 -26.80
C GLU A 58 0.45 -6.51 -27.44
N ASP A 59 1.32 -7.51 -27.56
CA ASP A 59 2.44 -7.62 -28.51
C ASP A 59 3.74 -6.83 -28.25
N SER A 60 4.77 -7.56 -27.81
CA SER A 60 6.11 -7.39 -28.38
C SER A 60 6.90 -8.70 -28.33
N ASP A 61 6.93 -9.39 -29.46
CA ASP A 61 8.02 -10.19 -30.03
C ASP A 61 8.80 -11.14 -29.10
N ALA A 62 8.51 -12.44 -29.29
CA ALA A 62 9.44 -13.51 -28.99
C ALA A 62 10.73 -13.37 -29.81
N ALA A 63 11.78 -12.83 -29.20
CA ALA A 63 13.15 -12.91 -29.71
C ALA A 63 13.93 -13.98 -28.93
N GLU A 64 14.02 -15.17 -29.52
CA GLU A 64 15.00 -16.20 -29.17
C GLU A 64 16.43 -15.67 -29.46
N GLY A 65 17.27 -15.60 -28.43
CA GLY A 65 18.68 -15.24 -28.55
C GLY A 65 19.40 -15.41 -27.22
N ALA A 66 20.05 -16.57 -27.04
CA ALA A 66 20.95 -16.89 -25.94
C ALA A 66 22.20 -15.98 -25.91
N GLU A 67 23.15 -16.30 -25.01
CA GLU A 67 24.52 -15.76 -24.84
C GLU A 67 24.55 -14.58 -23.83
N GLY A 68 24.86 -14.75 -22.54
CA GLY A 68 26.09 -15.26 -21.95
C GLY A 68 26.94 -14.09 -21.40
N GLY A 69 27.19 -14.03 -20.08
CA GLY A 69 28.31 -13.25 -19.51
C GLY A 69 28.01 -12.31 -18.33
N GLU A 70 28.26 -12.81 -17.11
CA GLU A 70 29.12 -12.21 -16.05
C GLU A 70 28.79 -10.83 -15.43
N GLU A 71 28.50 -10.89 -14.11
CA GLU A 71 28.98 -10.06 -12.98
C GLU A 71 29.33 -8.57 -13.22
N ASP A 72 28.65 -7.65 -12.53
CA ASP A 72 29.26 -6.95 -11.38
C ASP A 72 28.21 -6.17 -10.57
N GLU A 73 28.52 -6.04 -9.28
CA GLU A 73 27.80 -5.33 -8.23
C GLU A 73 27.82 -3.82 -8.47
N GLU A 74 26.79 -3.10 -8.03
CA GLU A 74 26.96 -1.87 -7.25
C GLU A 74 25.63 -1.44 -6.61
N ASP A 75 25.66 -1.48 -5.27
CA ASP A 75 24.77 -0.81 -4.32
C ASP A 75 24.62 0.68 -4.66
N GLU A 76 23.37 1.16 -4.78
CA GLU A 76 23.03 2.50 -4.29
C GLU A 76 21.71 2.43 -3.51
N ASP A 77 21.91 2.16 -2.21
CA ASP A 77 21.03 2.50 -1.11
C ASP A 77 20.62 3.98 -1.21
N SER A 78 19.37 4.21 -1.61
CA SER A 78 18.65 5.44 -1.28
C SER A 78 17.46 5.06 -0.43
N SER A 79 17.75 4.68 0.82
CA SER A 79 16.80 4.70 1.93
C SER A 79 16.27 6.12 2.12
N GLU A 80 15.26 6.51 1.34
CA GLU A 80 14.34 7.58 1.75
C GLU A 80 13.54 7.02 2.91
N GLU A 81 13.93 7.44 4.13
CA GLU A 81 13.17 7.18 5.35
C GLU A 81 11.70 7.54 5.11
N ASP A 82 10.87 6.50 5.06
CA ASP A 82 9.41 6.50 5.02
C ASP A 82 8.85 7.13 6.31
N GLN A 83 9.13 8.41 6.50
CA GLN A 83 8.47 9.21 7.52
C GLN A 83 7.05 9.43 7.03
N GLU A 84 6.11 8.63 7.55
CA GLU A 84 4.67 8.85 7.37
C GLU A 84 4.38 10.36 7.44
N PRO A 85 3.90 10.96 6.35
CA PRO A 85 3.76 12.40 6.29
C PRO A 85 2.71 12.83 7.31
N GLN A 86 3.14 13.53 8.36
CA GLN A 86 2.24 13.95 9.45
C GLN A 86 1.15 14.88 8.90
N HIS A 87 -0.06 14.34 8.76
CA HIS A 87 -1.20 15.06 8.25
C HIS A 87 -1.57 16.26 9.16
N PRO A 88 -2.01 17.39 8.58
CA PRO A 88 -2.44 18.54 9.36
C PRO A 88 -3.60 18.18 10.29
N LEU A 89 -3.38 18.26 11.61
CA LEU A 89 -4.41 17.96 12.60
C LEU A 89 -5.62 18.89 12.46
N VAL A 90 -6.80 18.34 12.75
CA VAL A 90 -8.04 19.10 12.87
C VAL A 90 -8.03 19.87 14.19
N THR A 91 -8.31 21.16 14.15
CA THR A 91 -8.39 21.96 15.37
C THR A 91 -9.75 21.73 16.06
N PRO A 92 -9.81 21.69 17.41
CA PRO A 92 -11.06 21.42 18.10
C PRO A 92 -12.16 22.42 17.75
N GLY A 93 -13.27 21.94 17.18
CA GLY A 93 -14.39 22.78 16.76
C GLY A 93 -14.26 23.41 15.36
N GLU A 94 -13.22 23.04 14.60
CA GLU A 94 -13.08 23.42 13.18
C GLU A 94 -14.14 22.73 12.33
N GLN A 95 -14.71 23.45 11.36
CA GLN A 95 -15.58 22.84 10.35
C GLN A 95 -14.77 22.48 9.11
N PHE A 96 -15.24 21.49 8.35
CA PHE A 96 -14.59 21.07 7.11
C PHE A 96 -14.40 22.24 6.11
N ALA A 97 -15.35 23.19 6.11
CA ALA A 97 -15.28 24.39 5.27
C ALA A 97 -14.06 25.30 5.58
N ASP A 98 -13.55 25.26 6.81
CA ASP A 98 -12.37 26.01 7.25
C ASP A 98 -11.10 25.16 7.14
N TYR A 99 -11.22 23.85 7.41
CA TYR A 99 -10.13 22.88 7.34
C TYR A 99 -9.59 22.67 5.92
N LEU A 100 -10.49 22.50 4.94
CA LEU A 100 -10.11 22.20 3.56
C LEU A 100 -9.21 23.30 2.96
N PRO A 101 -9.60 24.58 2.90
CA PRO A 101 -8.73 25.61 2.30
C PRO A 101 -7.43 25.84 3.09
N ARG A 102 -7.40 25.54 4.40
CA ARG A 102 -6.19 25.63 5.23
C ARG A 102 -5.17 24.56 4.88
N THR A 103 -5.63 23.37 4.50
CA THR A 103 -4.79 22.17 4.33
C THR A 103 -4.69 21.70 2.88
N GLU A 104 -5.45 22.29 1.96
CA GLU A 104 -5.56 21.88 0.55
C GLU A 104 -4.19 21.71 -0.12
N GLN A 105 -3.27 22.66 0.05
CA GLN A 105 -1.95 22.59 -0.58
C GLN A 105 -1.13 21.37 -0.14
N TYR A 106 -1.26 20.98 1.13
CA TYR A 106 -0.61 19.78 1.66
C TYR A 106 -1.20 18.53 0.99
N TRP A 107 -2.53 18.42 0.98
CA TRP A 107 -3.22 17.28 0.38
C TRP A 107 -3.01 17.20 -1.14
N VAL A 108 -2.89 18.33 -1.84
CA VAL A 108 -2.58 18.39 -3.26
C VAL A 108 -1.17 17.90 -3.55
N ARG A 109 -0.19 18.25 -2.71
CA ARG A 109 1.18 17.75 -2.85
C ARG A 109 1.21 16.25 -2.62
N LEU A 110 0.63 15.78 -1.52
CA LEU A 110 0.58 14.35 -1.20
C LEU A 110 -0.12 13.55 -2.32
N ALA A 111 -1.26 14.04 -2.82
CA ALA A 111 -1.97 13.43 -3.94
C ALA A 111 -1.21 13.50 -5.27
N ARG A 112 -0.26 14.44 -5.43
CA ARG A 112 0.59 14.56 -6.62
C ARG A 112 1.74 13.56 -6.56
N ASP A 113 2.31 13.38 -5.38
CA ASP A 113 3.40 12.44 -5.14
C ASP A 113 2.89 11.01 -5.35
N ASP A 114 1.71 10.68 -4.83
CA ASP A 114 1.01 9.39 -5.04
C ASP A 114 0.59 9.16 -6.51
N ALA A 115 -0.02 10.16 -7.16
CA ALA A 115 -0.52 10.00 -8.52
C ALA A 115 0.56 10.10 -9.61
N GLY A 116 1.79 10.49 -9.26
CA GLY A 116 2.89 10.72 -10.18
C GLY A 116 2.87 12.09 -10.90
N SER A 117 4.04 12.49 -11.40
CA SER A 117 4.30 13.82 -11.99
C SER A 117 3.50 14.13 -13.26
N GLU A 118 2.97 13.12 -13.95
CA GLU A 118 2.17 13.26 -15.19
C GLU A 118 0.65 13.30 -14.93
N ALA A 119 0.21 13.22 -13.66
CA ALA A 119 -1.22 13.20 -13.35
C ALA A 119 -1.94 14.49 -13.76
N LYS A 120 -3.18 14.36 -14.25
CA LYS A 120 -4.04 15.53 -14.56
C LYS A 120 -4.38 16.29 -13.27
N GLU A 121 -4.19 17.61 -13.27
CA GLU A 121 -4.43 18.48 -12.10
C GLU A 121 -5.83 18.31 -11.49
N LYS A 122 -6.87 18.19 -12.33
CA LYS A 122 -8.24 17.92 -11.87
C LYS A 122 -8.38 16.61 -11.09
N ARG A 123 -7.62 15.57 -11.47
CA ARG A 123 -7.61 14.29 -10.76
C ARG A 123 -6.92 14.46 -9.40
N VAL A 124 -5.76 15.12 -9.38
CA VAL A 124 -4.99 15.41 -8.15
C VAL A 124 -5.83 16.20 -7.16
N LEU A 125 -6.48 17.28 -7.59
CA LEU A 125 -7.37 18.07 -6.73
C LEU A 125 -8.52 17.24 -6.14
N LYS A 126 -9.14 16.38 -6.96
CA LYS A 126 -10.24 15.52 -6.49
C LYS A 126 -9.76 14.53 -5.43
N VAL A 127 -8.60 13.92 -5.63
CA VAL A 127 -7.99 12.99 -4.67
C VAL A 127 -7.61 13.74 -3.39
N ALA A 128 -6.94 14.88 -3.51
CA ALA A 128 -6.58 15.74 -2.37
C ALA A 128 -7.79 16.12 -1.50
N HIS A 129 -8.90 16.53 -2.12
CA HIS A 129 -10.13 16.86 -1.39
C HIS A 129 -10.75 15.65 -0.71
N ALA A 130 -10.67 14.47 -1.33
CA ALA A 130 -11.15 13.23 -0.74
C ALA A 130 -10.30 12.81 0.47
N MET A 131 -8.97 12.89 0.37
CA MET A 131 -8.03 12.61 1.47
C MET A 131 -8.25 13.57 2.63
N ALA A 132 -8.34 14.88 2.35
CA ALA A 132 -8.63 15.90 3.35
C ALA A 132 -9.94 15.61 4.09
N LYS A 133 -10.98 15.21 3.35
CA LYS A 133 -12.28 14.89 3.94
C LYS A 133 -12.24 13.63 4.80
N ALA A 134 -11.59 12.57 4.33
CA ALA A 134 -11.46 11.33 5.08
C ALA A 134 -10.73 11.55 6.41
N PHE A 135 -9.60 12.26 6.38
CA PHE A 135 -8.85 12.59 7.60
C PHE A 135 -9.65 13.48 8.56
N PHE A 136 -10.39 14.46 8.04
CA PHE A 136 -11.24 15.32 8.86
C PHE A 136 -12.37 14.54 9.53
N ASP A 137 -13.04 13.64 8.81
CA ASP A 137 -14.14 12.82 9.33
C ASP A 137 -13.66 11.82 10.39
N ASP A 138 -12.43 11.30 10.28
CA ASP A 138 -11.82 10.40 11.29
C ASP A 138 -11.39 11.15 12.57
N SER A 139 -11.05 12.44 12.43
CA SER A 139 -10.60 13.30 13.52
C SER A 139 -11.71 14.04 14.28
N ALA A 140 -12.98 13.93 13.84
CA ALA A 140 -14.13 14.68 14.36
C ALA A 140 -15.01 13.86 15.32
#